data_AF-A0A0G1NI14-F1
#
_entry.id   AF-A0A0G1NI14-F1
#
_cell.length_a   1.000
_cell.length_b   1.000
_cell.length_c   1.000
_cell.angle_alpha   90.00
_cell.angle_beta   90.00
_cell.angle_gamma   90.00
#
_symmetry.space_group_name_H-M   'P 1'
#
loop_
_entity.id
_entity.type
_entity.pdbx_description
1 polymer ?
#
loop_
_entity_poly.entity_id
_entity_poly.type
_entity_poly.pdbx_seq_one_letter_code
_entity_poly.pdbx_strand_id
1 'polypeptide(L)'
;MGRWLETPCGWCHVSIPYLPEWSHIPEYCRDCNEWQTKQCANRHCGGEIRYKIYWNNIFDYCQDCKGWYEVRCENPKCFGRFSIHCEWNNPPQYCPSCREWQEKPCANRQCGGRVRYKDYWDNIPDYCTCKGWNNKICENSHCRRIFSVHCSWNDEPKYCKDCKGWYTVRCANSKCGAEIHNHAEWSRPKTYCDKCFQLSRRRDADIVKGTRLEQWLPMSGKMAIKDNGDHWHVSITFVKGGGHVSGNVDKFSTDTWEVHGTLYSFDLNGRHKKGEDVIIND
;
A
#
# COMPACT_ATOMS: atom_id res chain seq x y z
N MET A 1 24.58 72.14 76.94
CA MET A 1 25.40 71.05 76.39
C MET A 1 24.57 69.78 76.46
N GLY A 2 24.18 69.19 75.33
CA GLY A 2 23.44 67.94 75.33
C GLY A 2 24.28 66.81 75.91
N ARG A 3 23.69 65.98 76.77
CA ARG A 3 24.34 64.78 77.32
C ARG A 3 24.07 63.62 76.37
N TRP A 4 25.14 62.98 75.87
CA TRP A 4 25.02 61.76 75.10
C TRP A 4 24.45 60.63 75.97
N LEU A 5 23.50 59.88 75.41
CA LEU A 5 22.98 58.64 75.98
C LEU A 5 23.40 57.46 75.09
N GLU A 6 23.19 56.24 75.58
CA GLU A 6 23.53 55.01 74.85
C GLU A 6 22.33 54.07 74.75
N THR A 7 22.20 53.39 73.62
CA THR A 7 21.26 52.28 73.43
C THR A 7 22.00 51.11 72.78
N PRO A 8 21.72 49.84 73.14
CA PRO A 8 22.38 48.71 72.49
C PRO A 8 21.86 48.50 71.08
N CYS A 9 22.73 48.10 70.15
CA CYS A 9 22.31 47.66 68.82
C CYS A 9 21.42 46.41 68.91
N GLY A 10 20.30 46.42 68.19
CA GLY A 10 19.35 45.29 68.13
C GLY A 10 19.91 43.99 67.56
N TRP A 11 21.08 44.01 66.89
CA TRP A 11 21.72 42.84 66.29
C TRP A 11 23.03 42.42 66.97
N CYS A 12 24.02 43.32 67.05
CA CYS A 12 25.35 43.00 67.60
C CYS A 12 25.55 43.45 69.05
N HIS A 13 24.56 44.13 69.63
CA HIS A 13 24.58 44.65 71.01
C HIS A 13 25.70 45.66 71.34
N VAL A 14 26.43 46.17 70.35
CA VAL A 14 27.35 47.31 70.53
C VAL A 14 26.57 48.56 70.96
N SER A 15 27.13 49.35 71.88
CA SER A 15 26.57 50.64 72.29
C SER A 15 26.50 51.64 71.13
N ILE A 16 25.32 52.22 70.94
CA ILE A 16 25.07 53.29 69.98
C ILE A 16 24.89 54.60 70.77
N PRO A 17 25.84 55.55 70.68
CA PRO A 17 25.65 56.86 71.28
C PRO A 17 24.61 57.67 70.51
N TYR A 18 23.69 58.33 71.22
CA TYR A 18 22.68 59.20 70.62
C TYR A 18 22.43 60.46 71.47
N LEU A 19 21.86 61.48 70.84
CA LEU A 19 21.38 62.68 71.52
C LEU A 19 19.87 62.57 71.77
N PRO A 20 19.37 62.87 72.99
CA PRO A 20 17.94 62.76 73.31
C PRO A 20 17.01 63.56 72.38
N GLU A 21 17.52 64.62 71.77
CA GLU A 21 16.80 65.47 70.83
C GLU A 21 16.65 64.88 69.40
N TRP A 22 17.27 63.73 69.10
CA TRP A 22 17.08 63.07 67.80
C TRP A 22 15.64 62.57 67.64
N SER A 23 15.01 62.91 66.51
CA SER A 23 13.65 62.45 66.19
C SER A 23 13.55 60.94 66.01
N HIS A 24 14.65 60.29 65.63
CA HIS A 24 14.76 58.84 65.49
C HIS A 24 16.09 58.36 66.06
N ILE A 25 16.00 57.64 67.18
CA ILE A 25 17.14 56.94 67.77
C ILE A 25 17.40 55.68 66.95
N PRO A 26 18.63 55.45 66.44
CA PRO A 26 18.92 54.26 65.65
C PRO A 26 18.74 52.96 66.44
N GLU A 27 18.04 51.99 65.86
CA GLU A 27 17.91 50.64 66.42
C GLU A 27 19.17 49.79 66.18
N TYR A 28 19.89 50.08 65.09
CA TYR A 28 21.09 49.35 64.66
C TYR A 28 22.30 50.27 64.56
N CYS A 29 23.48 49.78 64.94
CA CYS A 29 24.71 50.56 64.83
C CYS A 29 25.06 50.79 63.34
N ARG A 30 26.00 51.70 63.08
CA ARG A 30 26.42 52.05 61.71
C ARG A 30 26.78 50.81 60.90
N ASP A 31 27.65 49.96 61.42
CA ASP A 31 28.15 48.77 60.72
C ASP A 31 27.03 47.77 60.41
N CYS A 32 26.11 47.54 61.36
CA CYS A 32 24.93 46.70 61.16
C CYS A 32 23.95 47.29 60.14
N ASN A 33 23.90 48.62 60.05
CA ASN A 33 23.04 49.33 59.11
C ASN A 33 23.74 49.61 57.76
N GLU A 34 24.93 49.09 57.50
CA GLU A 34 25.54 49.12 56.16
C GLU A 34 24.88 48.09 55.24
N TRP A 35 24.85 48.40 53.94
CA TRP A 35 24.33 47.48 52.93
C TRP A 35 25.36 46.39 52.65
N GLN A 36 24.94 45.14 52.82
CA GLN A 36 25.70 43.98 52.36
C GLN A 36 25.25 43.57 50.96
N THR A 37 26.10 42.82 50.26
CA THR A 37 25.84 42.27 48.93
C THR A 37 26.08 40.76 48.94
N LYS A 38 25.24 40.01 48.23
CA LYS A 38 25.53 38.63 47.83
C LYS A 38 25.19 38.45 46.36
N GLN A 39 25.84 37.49 45.71
CA GLN A 39 25.54 37.15 44.32
C GLN A 39 24.18 36.45 44.21
N CYS A 40 23.44 36.72 43.13
CA CYS A 40 22.22 36.00 42.83
C CYS A 40 22.51 34.52 42.61
N ALA A 41 21.72 33.64 43.23
CA ALA A 41 21.88 32.19 43.07
C ALA A 41 21.64 31.71 41.63
N ASN A 42 20.90 32.48 40.81
CA ASN A 42 20.77 32.22 39.39
C ASN A 42 22.06 32.55 38.64
N ARG A 43 22.82 31.51 38.28
CA ARG A 43 24.09 31.59 37.55
C ARG A 43 23.99 32.28 36.17
N HIS A 44 22.79 32.40 35.62
CA HIS A 44 22.56 33.05 34.32
C HIS A 44 22.25 34.55 34.42
N CYS A 45 21.98 35.07 35.62
CA CYS A 45 21.63 36.48 35.81
C CYS A 45 22.87 37.37 36.01
N GLY A 46 23.84 36.91 36.81
CA GLY A 46 24.98 37.74 37.25
C GLY A 46 24.62 38.96 38.10
N GLY A 47 23.37 39.06 38.57
CA GLY A 47 22.89 40.17 39.39
C GLY A 47 23.30 40.03 40.87
N GLU A 48 23.26 41.15 41.59
CA GLU A 48 23.59 41.21 43.02
C GLU A 48 22.35 41.52 43.87
N ILE A 49 22.33 40.97 45.09
CA ILE A 49 21.26 41.15 46.07
C ILE A 49 21.82 41.99 47.21
N ARG A 50 21.23 43.17 47.41
CA ARG A 50 21.55 44.05 48.54
C ARG A 50 20.63 43.73 49.71
N TYR A 51 21.20 43.59 50.90
CA TYR A 51 20.44 43.26 52.11
C TYR A 51 21.05 43.92 53.36
N LYS A 52 20.29 43.92 54.45
CA LYS A 52 20.78 44.29 55.78
C LYS A 52 21.03 43.03 56.59
N ILE A 53 22.10 43.01 57.38
CA ILE A 53 22.50 41.79 58.12
C ILE A 53 21.45 41.30 59.12
N TYR A 54 20.57 42.19 59.56
CA TYR A 54 19.50 41.90 60.51
C TYR A 54 18.17 41.50 59.83
N TRP A 55 18.14 41.29 58.51
CA TRP A 55 16.96 40.76 57.81
C TRP A 55 16.85 39.24 57.98
N ASN A 56 15.71 38.76 58.45
CA ASN A 56 15.49 37.33 58.75
C ASN A 56 15.32 36.43 57.50
N ASN A 57 15.03 37.01 56.32
CA ASN A 57 14.81 36.27 55.08
C ASN A 57 15.44 37.01 53.90
N ILE A 58 16.72 36.73 53.65
CA ILE A 58 17.45 37.31 52.52
C ILE A 58 17.19 36.44 51.30
N PHE A 59 16.43 36.94 50.32
CA PHE A 59 16.13 36.24 49.07
C PHE A 59 17.40 35.73 48.37
N ASP A 60 17.31 34.57 47.73
CA ASP A 60 18.42 33.99 46.94
C ASP A 60 18.45 34.48 45.49
N TYR A 61 17.33 35.03 45.02
CA TYR A 61 17.20 35.58 43.67
C TYR A 61 17.02 37.10 43.70
N CYS A 62 17.66 37.80 42.76
CA CYS A 62 17.43 39.22 42.59
C CYS A 62 16.00 39.48 42.05
N GLN A 63 15.51 40.71 42.24
CA GLN A 63 14.17 41.10 41.80
C GLN A 63 13.99 41.03 40.28
N ASP A 64 15.08 41.09 39.52
CA ASP A 64 15.04 41.09 38.06
C ASP A 64 14.82 39.68 37.51
N CYS A 65 15.62 38.69 37.95
CA CYS A 65 15.52 37.34 37.40
C CYS A 65 14.51 36.46 38.14
N LYS A 66 14.36 36.62 39.46
CA LYS A 66 13.52 35.76 40.31
C LYS A 66 13.71 34.26 40.02
N GLY A 67 14.95 33.85 39.74
CA GLY A 67 15.32 32.46 39.43
C GLY A 67 15.05 32.01 37.98
N TRP A 68 14.43 32.85 37.15
CA TRP A 68 14.14 32.58 35.74
C TRP A 68 15.28 33.05 34.83
N TYR A 69 15.48 32.31 33.74
CA TYR A 69 16.38 32.69 32.66
C TYR A 69 15.88 32.14 31.31
N GLU A 70 16.29 32.77 30.22
CA GLU A 70 15.86 32.43 28.87
C GLU A 70 16.85 31.47 28.21
N VAL A 71 16.33 30.41 27.59
CA VAL A 71 17.10 29.45 26.78
C VAL A 71 16.53 29.34 25.37
N ARG A 72 17.35 28.89 24.43
CA ARG A 72 16.92 28.57 23.06
C ARG A 72 16.36 27.15 23.01
N CYS A 73 15.33 26.95 22.19
CA CYS A 73 14.82 25.61 21.88
C CYS A 73 15.90 24.76 21.21
N GLU A 74 16.10 23.54 21.67
CA GLU A 74 17.07 22.61 21.08
C GLU A 74 16.61 22.03 19.72
N ASN A 75 15.33 22.16 19.36
CA ASN A 75 14.86 21.72 18.04
C ASN A 75 15.46 22.62 16.94
N PRO A 76 16.29 22.10 16.01
CA PRO A 76 16.98 22.91 15.01
C PRO A 76 16.03 23.59 14.01
N LYS A 77 14.80 23.10 13.89
CA LYS A 77 13.75 23.70 13.05
C LYS A 77 12.98 24.80 13.79
N CYS A 78 13.21 24.97 15.09
CA CYS A 78 12.55 25.93 15.95
C CYS A 78 13.55 27.00 16.39
N PHE A 79 13.26 28.26 16.07
CA PHE A 79 14.06 29.40 16.51
C PHE A 79 13.52 30.03 17.81
N GLY A 80 12.59 29.34 18.48
CA GLY A 80 11.92 29.81 19.68
C GLY A 80 12.86 29.87 20.88
N ARG A 81 12.55 30.80 21.79
CA ARG A 81 13.16 30.90 23.11
C ARG A 81 12.09 30.74 24.18
N PHE A 82 12.48 30.24 25.34
CA PHE A 82 11.55 30.06 26.46
C PHE A 82 12.27 30.17 27.79
N SER A 83 11.52 30.54 28.83
CA SER A 83 12.05 30.71 30.17
C SER A 83 12.03 29.40 30.95
N ILE A 84 13.11 29.16 31.69
CA ILE A 84 13.23 28.05 32.64
C ILE A 84 13.67 28.57 34.00
N HIS A 85 13.25 27.87 35.05
CA HIS A 85 13.64 28.19 36.41
C HIS A 85 14.88 27.39 36.81
N CYS A 86 15.85 28.03 37.46
CA CYS A 86 17.12 27.40 37.83
C CYS A 86 17.01 26.27 38.86
N GLU A 87 15.90 26.20 39.61
CA GLU A 87 15.65 25.11 40.57
C GLU A 87 15.01 23.87 39.93
N TRP A 88 14.69 23.90 38.63
CA TRP A 88 14.13 22.71 37.98
C TRP A 88 15.22 21.65 37.83
N ASN A 89 15.02 20.50 38.48
CA ASN A 89 15.95 19.36 38.39
C ASN A 89 16.06 18.78 36.97
N ASN A 90 14.95 18.82 36.21
CA ASN A 90 14.88 18.34 34.83
C ASN A 90 14.23 19.42 33.95
N PRO A 91 14.96 20.49 33.63
CA PRO A 91 14.40 21.56 32.81
C PRO A 91 14.12 21.02 31.40
N PRO A 92 13.03 21.46 30.76
CA PRO A 92 12.74 21.03 29.40
C PRO A 92 13.77 21.59 28.43
N GLN A 93 14.18 20.76 27.46
CA GLN A 93 15.09 21.14 26.37
C GLN A 93 14.36 21.84 25.21
N TYR A 94 13.06 21.55 25.06
CA TYR A 94 12.25 22.03 23.96
C TYR A 94 11.21 23.04 24.46
N CYS A 95 10.95 24.07 23.65
CA CYS A 95 9.95 25.08 23.96
C CYS A 95 8.53 24.46 24.09
N PRO A 96 7.58 25.16 24.74
CA PRO A 96 6.22 24.64 24.92
C PRO A 96 5.55 24.18 23.63
N SER A 97 5.71 24.91 22.52
CA SER A 97 5.10 24.55 21.23
C SER A 97 5.69 23.27 20.65
N CYS A 98 7.01 23.10 20.64
CA CYS A 98 7.64 21.85 20.18
C CYS A 98 7.28 20.65 21.09
N ARG A 99 7.03 20.89 22.38
CA ARG A 99 6.56 19.87 23.32
C ARG A 99 5.10 19.52 23.17
N GLU A 100 4.32 20.25 22.37
CA GLU A 100 2.93 19.94 22.13
C GLU A 100 2.78 18.73 21.19
N TRP A 101 1.67 17.99 21.30
CA TRP A 101 1.41 16.88 20.38
C TRP A 101 0.86 17.43 19.07
N GLN A 102 1.53 17.12 17.98
CA GLN A 102 1.07 17.42 16.62
C GLN A 102 0.43 16.21 15.97
N GLU A 103 -0.38 16.43 14.94
CA GLU A 103 -1.01 15.37 14.17
C GLU A 103 -0.89 15.56 12.66
N LYS A 104 -0.54 14.50 11.94
CA LYS A 104 -0.57 14.44 10.47
C LYS A 104 -1.42 13.25 9.99
N PRO A 105 -2.03 13.31 8.80
CA PRO A 105 -2.73 12.15 8.25
C PRO A 105 -1.77 10.97 8.06
N CYS A 106 -2.26 9.76 8.28
CA CYS A 106 -1.51 8.54 7.99
C CYS A 106 -1.22 8.43 6.49
N ALA A 107 0.01 8.05 6.12
CA ALA A 107 0.38 7.82 4.73
C ALA A 107 -0.46 6.73 4.05
N ASN A 108 -0.94 5.74 4.82
CA ASN A 108 -1.96 4.81 4.33
C ASN A 108 -3.33 5.50 4.27
N ARG A 109 -3.68 6.01 3.08
CA ARG A 109 -4.95 6.71 2.85
C ARG A 109 -6.19 5.85 3.12
N GLN A 110 -6.08 4.53 3.05
CA GLN A 110 -7.22 3.63 3.26
C GLN A 110 -7.56 3.44 4.74
N CYS A 111 -6.63 3.70 5.67
CA CYS A 111 -6.89 3.50 7.09
C CYS A 111 -7.62 4.68 7.74
N GLY A 112 -7.60 5.88 7.12
CA GLY A 112 -8.20 7.10 7.68
C GLY A 112 -7.60 7.59 9.01
N GLY A 113 -6.55 6.94 9.52
CA GLY A 113 -5.93 7.25 10.80
C GLY A 113 -5.06 8.50 10.77
N ARG A 114 -4.67 8.96 11.97
CA ARG A 114 -3.75 10.09 12.18
C ARG A 114 -2.51 9.61 12.93
N VAL A 115 -1.36 10.20 12.62
CA VAL A 115 -0.11 9.98 13.34
C VAL A 115 0.08 11.14 14.31
N ARG A 116 0.22 10.82 15.60
CA ARG A 116 0.60 11.78 16.64
C ARG A 116 2.12 11.80 16.80
N TYR A 117 2.71 12.99 16.83
CA TYR A 117 4.15 13.15 16.92
C TYR A 117 4.53 14.42 17.68
N LYS A 118 5.83 14.58 17.97
CA LYS A 118 6.42 15.83 18.46
C LYS A 118 7.32 16.40 17.37
N ASP A 119 7.32 17.72 17.20
CA ASP A 119 8.10 18.38 16.15
C ASP A 119 9.61 18.20 16.30
N TYR A 120 10.08 17.90 17.52
CA TYR A 120 11.48 17.66 17.81
C TYR A 120 11.92 16.21 17.60
N TRP A 121 11.02 15.30 17.19
CA TRP A 121 11.44 13.93 16.88
C TRP A 121 12.22 13.88 15.57
N ASP A 122 13.37 13.20 15.57
CA ASP A 122 14.18 13.02 14.37
C ASP A 122 13.45 12.20 13.29
N ASN A 123 12.74 11.16 13.74
CA ASN A 123 12.03 10.22 12.87
C ASN A 123 10.54 10.22 13.19
N ILE A 124 9.82 11.16 12.57
CA ILE A 124 8.36 11.23 12.66
C ILE A 124 7.77 10.06 11.86
N PRO A 125 7.00 9.14 12.49
CA PRO A 125 6.40 8.02 11.76
C PRO A 125 5.47 8.49 10.63
N ASP A 126 5.43 7.77 9.51
CA ASP A 126 4.48 8.06 8.43
C ASP A 126 3.16 7.31 8.58
N TYR A 127 3.18 6.20 9.32
CA TYR A 127 2.04 5.34 9.54
C TYR A 127 1.56 5.43 10.99
N CYS A 128 0.25 5.37 11.17
CA CYS A 128 -0.35 5.20 12.50
C CYS A 128 -0.22 3.73 12.94
N THR A 129 -1.08 3.28 13.84
CA THR A 129 -1.14 1.88 14.30
C THR A 129 -1.35 0.87 13.18
N CYS A 130 -1.85 1.27 12.00
CA CYS A 130 -1.97 0.39 10.84
C CYS A 130 -0.63 -0.06 10.26
N LYS A 131 0.46 0.66 10.55
CA LYS A 131 1.82 0.37 10.05
C LYS A 131 1.88 0.16 8.53
N GLY A 132 1.04 0.87 7.77
CA GLY A 132 0.98 0.76 6.31
C GLY A 132 0.21 -0.44 5.76
N TRP A 133 -0.34 -1.30 6.62
CA TRP A 133 -1.11 -2.46 6.20
C TRP A 133 -2.58 -2.14 5.94
N ASN A 134 -3.13 -2.73 4.90
CA ASN A 134 -4.54 -2.68 4.51
C ASN A 134 -5.02 -4.08 4.10
N ASN A 135 -6.34 -4.28 4.10
CA ASN A 135 -6.98 -5.53 3.74
C ASN A 135 -7.56 -5.44 2.33
N LYS A 136 -7.23 -6.40 1.47
CA LYS A 136 -7.74 -6.53 0.10
C LYS A 136 -8.46 -7.87 -0.08
N ILE A 137 -9.49 -7.88 -0.91
CA ILE A 137 -10.21 -9.11 -1.28
C ILE A 137 -9.50 -9.74 -2.48
N CYS A 138 -9.26 -11.04 -2.43
CA CYS A 138 -8.70 -11.81 -3.53
C CYS A 138 -9.58 -11.69 -4.78
N GLU A 139 -9.00 -11.23 -5.89
CA GLU A 139 -9.69 -11.01 -7.16
C GLU A 139 -10.15 -12.32 -7.83
N ASN A 140 -9.65 -13.47 -7.36
CA ASN A 140 -10.18 -14.76 -7.77
C ASN A 140 -11.60 -14.96 -7.21
N SER A 141 -12.59 -14.95 -8.11
CA SER A 141 -14.02 -15.07 -7.81
C SER A 141 -14.40 -16.35 -7.05
N HIS A 142 -13.59 -17.40 -7.15
CA HIS A 142 -13.76 -18.68 -6.45
C HIS A 142 -13.04 -18.74 -5.09
N CYS A 143 -12.19 -17.76 -4.77
CA CYS A 143 -11.48 -17.67 -3.49
C CYS A 143 -12.11 -16.63 -2.57
N ARG A 144 -12.17 -15.36 -3.02
CA ARG A 144 -12.70 -14.20 -2.27
C ARG A 144 -12.18 -14.01 -0.83
N ARG A 145 -11.07 -14.64 -0.45
CA ARG A 145 -10.45 -14.44 0.87
C ARG A 145 -9.89 -13.04 0.99
N ILE A 146 -9.93 -12.50 2.20
CA ILE A 146 -9.27 -11.25 2.55
C ILE A 146 -7.82 -11.56 2.88
N PHE A 147 -6.89 -10.76 2.35
CA PHE A 147 -5.47 -10.84 2.66
C PHE A 147 -4.90 -9.44 2.88
N SER A 148 -3.84 -9.37 3.68
CA SER A 148 -3.19 -8.10 3.99
C SER A 148 -2.13 -7.77 2.95
N VAL A 149 -2.12 -6.51 2.56
CA VAL A 149 -1.15 -5.91 1.63
C VAL A 149 -0.62 -4.65 2.28
N HIS A 150 0.56 -4.21 1.86
CA HIS A 150 1.16 -2.99 2.37
C HIS A 150 1.05 -1.90 1.31
N CYS A 151 0.62 -0.69 1.71
CA CYS A 151 0.36 0.40 0.77
C CYS A 151 1.62 0.96 0.08
N SER A 152 2.82 0.59 0.54
CA SER A 152 4.09 0.95 -0.10
C SER A 152 4.56 -0.06 -1.15
N TRP A 153 3.81 -1.12 -1.42
CA TRP A 153 4.16 -2.07 -2.48
C TRP A 153 3.81 -1.46 -3.84
N ASN A 154 4.79 -1.39 -4.74
CA ASN A 154 4.59 -0.88 -6.10
C ASN A 154 3.66 -1.78 -6.92
N ASP A 155 3.84 -3.10 -6.78
CA ASP A 155 3.05 -4.13 -7.47
C ASP A 155 2.20 -4.88 -6.44
N GLU A 156 1.07 -4.29 -6.06
CA GLU A 156 0.14 -4.91 -5.12
C GLU A 156 -0.42 -6.22 -5.69
N PRO A 157 -0.35 -7.35 -4.95
CA PRO A 157 -0.85 -8.62 -5.45
C PRO A 157 -2.38 -8.57 -5.68
N LYS A 158 -2.81 -9.16 -6.80
CA LYS A 158 -4.23 -9.39 -7.13
C LYS A 158 -4.83 -10.58 -6.38
N TYR A 159 -4.00 -11.57 -6.07
CA TYR A 159 -4.42 -12.85 -5.51
C TYR A 159 -3.77 -13.13 -4.17
N CYS A 160 -4.49 -13.81 -3.27
CA CYS A 160 -3.92 -14.24 -2.00
C CYS A 160 -2.86 -15.35 -2.23
N LYS A 161 -1.93 -15.46 -1.27
CA LYS A 161 -0.80 -16.42 -1.31
C LYS A 161 -1.22 -17.88 -1.50
N ASP A 162 -2.44 -18.23 -1.05
CA ASP A 162 -2.94 -19.60 -1.06
C ASP A 162 -3.48 -20.00 -2.44
N CYS A 163 -4.23 -19.12 -3.10
CA CYS A 163 -4.82 -19.45 -4.40
C CYS A 163 -3.90 -19.09 -5.56
N LYS A 164 -3.13 -17.99 -5.47
CA LYS A 164 -2.30 -17.47 -6.56
C LYS A 164 -3.03 -17.43 -7.92
N GLY A 165 -4.32 -17.10 -7.91
CA GLY A 165 -5.17 -17.08 -9.11
C GLY A 165 -5.75 -18.43 -9.54
N TRP A 166 -5.34 -19.54 -8.92
CA TRP A 166 -5.83 -20.88 -9.24
C TRP A 166 -7.13 -21.22 -8.51
N TYR A 167 -7.98 -21.99 -9.16
CA TYR A 167 -9.20 -22.53 -8.60
C TYR A 167 -9.55 -23.89 -9.22
N THR A 168 -10.33 -24.68 -8.51
CA THR A 168 -10.75 -26.02 -8.94
C THR A 168 -12.24 -26.02 -9.22
N VAL A 169 -12.64 -26.60 -10.35
CA VAL A 169 -14.04 -26.88 -10.71
C VAL A 169 -14.22 -28.35 -11.01
N ARG A 170 -15.44 -28.86 -10.90
CA ARG A 170 -15.76 -30.22 -11.34
C ARG A 170 -15.98 -30.25 -12.85
N CYS A 171 -15.55 -31.33 -13.48
CA CYS A 171 -15.80 -31.59 -14.88
C CYS A 171 -17.31 -31.55 -15.18
N ALA A 172 -17.69 -30.81 -16.22
CA ALA A 172 -19.08 -30.61 -16.62
C ALA A 172 -19.79 -31.93 -16.98
N ASN A 173 -19.04 -32.96 -17.37
CA ASN A 173 -19.58 -34.32 -17.43
C ASN A 173 -19.88 -34.85 -16.01
N SER A 174 -21.16 -34.82 -15.65
CA SER A 174 -21.67 -35.24 -14.33
C SER A 174 -21.29 -36.66 -13.93
N LYS A 175 -21.04 -37.56 -14.89
CA LYS A 175 -20.61 -38.94 -14.62
C LYS A 175 -19.11 -39.09 -14.41
N CYS A 176 -18.30 -38.08 -14.72
CA CYS A 176 -16.85 -38.17 -14.62
C CYS A 176 -16.35 -37.87 -13.21
N GLY A 177 -16.91 -36.85 -12.55
CA GLY A 177 -16.49 -36.42 -11.21
C GLY A 177 -15.07 -35.85 -11.09
N ALA A 178 -14.28 -35.82 -12.18
CA ALA A 178 -12.91 -35.33 -12.17
C ALA A 178 -12.84 -33.84 -11.84
N GLU A 179 -11.79 -33.45 -11.11
CA GLU A 179 -11.45 -32.07 -10.83
C GLU A 179 -10.61 -31.46 -11.96
N ILE A 180 -10.84 -30.17 -12.23
CA ILE A 180 -10.16 -29.39 -13.25
C ILE A 180 -9.59 -28.15 -12.57
N HIS A 181 -8.30 -27.93 -12.74
CA HIS A 181 -7.62 -26.72 -12.26
C HIS A 181 -7.63 -25.65 -13.35
N ASN A 182 -8.15 -24.47 -13.00
CA ASN A 182 -8.20 -23.30 -13.85
C ASN A 182 -7.46 -22.15 -13.19
N HIS A 183 -6.97 -21.22 -14.01
CA HIS A 183 -6.45 -19.94 -13.54
C HIS A 183 -7.44 -18.81 -13.86
N ALA A 184 -7.59 -17.87 -12.93
CA ALA A 184 -8.58 -16.78 -13.01
C ALA A 184 -8.39 -15.85 -14.21
N GLU A 185 -7.16 -15.74 -14.73
CA GLU A 185 -6.85 -14.89 -15.90
C GLU A 185 -7.06 -15.60 -17.25
N TRP A 186 -7.42 -16.88 -17.27
CA TRP A 186 -7.67 -17.58 -18.54
C TRP A 186 -8.93 -17.07 -19.22
N SER A 187 -8.79 -16.60 -20.46
CA SER A 187 -9.91 -16.12 -21.28
C SER A 187 -10.94 -17.20 -21.59
N ARG A 188 -10.52 -18.47 -21.61
CA ARG A 188 -11.37 -19.65 -21.84
C ARG A 188 -11.03 -20.73 -20.82
N PRO A 189 -11.59 -20.67 -19.60
CA PRO A 189 -11.33 -21.68 -18.59
C PRO A 189 -11.86 -23.04 -19.02
N LYS A 190 -11.15 -24.11 -18.64
CA LYS A 190 -11.53 -25.48 -18.96
C LYS A 190 -12.82 -25.84 -18.24
N THR A 191 -13.78 -26.41 -18.98
CA THR A 191 -15.06 -26.92 -18.46
C THR A 191 -15.11 -28.45 -18.42
N TYR A 192 -14.29 -29.12 -19.23
CA TYR A 192 -14.17 -30.57 -19.28
C TYR A 192 -12.75 -31.01 -18.91
N CYS A 193 -12.62 -32.15 -18.22
CA CYS A 193 -11.31 -32.77 -18.00
C CYS A 193 -10.76 -33.26 -19.34
N ASP A 194 -9.44 -33.44 -19.45
CA ASP A 194 -8.81 -33.74 -20.72
C ASP A 194 -9.39 -35.03 -21.36
N LYS A 195 -9.73 -36.04 -20.56
CA LYS A 195 -10.42 -37.26 -21.03
C LYS A 195 -11.81 -36.98 -21.61
N CYS A 196 -12.65 -36.20 -20.91
CA CYS A 196 -14.00 -35.88 -21.38
C CYS A 196 -13.98 -34.95 -22.60
N PHE A 197 -13.01 -34.04 -22.67
CA PHE A 197 -12.81 -33.16 -23.82
C PHE A 197 -12.43 -33.95 -25.09
N GLN A 198 -11.57 -34.96 -24.95
CA GLN A 198 -11.24 -35.85 -26.07
C GLN A 198 -12.44 -36.71 -26.50
N LEU A 199 -13.27 -37.17 -25.55
CA LEU A 199 -14.49 -37.93 -25.86
C LEU A 199 -15.59 -37.10 -26.52
N SER A 200 -15.70 -35.80 -26.23
CA SER A 200 -16.63 -34.92 -26.95
C SER A 200 -16.18 -34.74 -28.41
N ARG A 201 -14.88 -34.51 -28.64
CA ARG A 201 -14.33 -34.44 -30.01
C ARG A 201 -14.53 -35.72 -30.82
N ARG A 202 -14.40 -36.89 -30.18
CA ARG A 202 -14.62 -38.19 -30.86
C ARG A 202 -16.10 -38.44 -31.21
N ARG A 203 -17.05 -38.04 -30.35
CA ARG A 203 -18.47 -38.17 -30.67
C ARG A 203 -18.88 -37.28 -31.84
N ASP A 204 -18.33 -36.07 -31.95
CA ASP A 204 -18.57 -35.22 -33.11
C ASP A 204 -17.99 -35.88 -34.39
N ALA A 205 -16.84 -36.56 -34.29
CA ALA A 205 -16.27 -37.33 -35.41
C ALA A 205 -17.06 -38.61 -35.77
N ASP A 206 -17.67 -39.29 -34.80
CA ASP A 206 -18.51 -40.48 -35.04
C ASP A 206 -19.91 -40.11 -35.58
N ILE A 207 -20.45 -38.94 -35.22
CA ILE A 207 -21.66 -38.39 -35.86
C ILE A 207 -21.39 -38.10 -37.35
N VAL A 208 -20.18 -37.62 -37.68
CA VAL A 208 -19.77 -37.41 -39.08
C VAL A 208 -19.69 -38.73 -39.87
N LYS A 209 -19.36 -39.86 -39.24
CA LYS A 209 -19.35 -41.19 -39.89
C LYS A 209 -20.74 -41.77 -40.19
N GLY A 210 -21.81 -41.19 -39.66
CA GLY A 210 -23.18 -41.70 -39.80
C GLY A 210 -24.14 -40.79 -40.57
N THR A 211 -23.69 -39.66 -41.10
CA THR A 211 -24.58 -38.68 -41.73
C THR A 211 -24.02 -38.18 -43.06
N ARG A 212 -24.87 -38.18 -44.09
CA ARG A 212 -24.62 -37.53 -45.38
C ARG A 212 -24.22 -36.07 -45.13
N LEU A 213 -22.93 -35.76 -45.27
CA LEU A 213 -22.41 -34.40 -45.26
C LEU A 213 -22.83 -33.72 -46.57
N GLU A 214 -23.89 -32.91 -46.54
CA GLU A 214 -24.09 -31.88 -47.56
C GLU A 214 -23.36 -30.62 -47.10
N GLN A 215 -22.12 -30.46 -47.54
CA GLN A 215 -21.38 -29.21 -47.38
C GLN A 215 -21.54 -28.36 -48.64
N TRP A 216 -21.92 -27.10 -48.46
CA TRP A 216 -21.92 -26.09 -49.51
C TRP A 216 -20.52 -25.47 -49.58
N LEU A 217 -19.77 -25.75 -50.65
CA LEU A 217 -18.50 -25.08 -50.92
C LEU A 217 -18.76 -23.64 -51.41
N PRO A 218 -17.84 -22.68 -51.18
CA PRO A 218 -18.00 -21.28 -51.59
C PRO A 218 -18.02 -21.04 -53.12
N MET A 219 -18.01 -22.09 -53.95
CA MET A 219 -18.14 -21.98 -55.40
C MET A 219 -19.21 -22.95 -55.93
N SER A 220 -20.44 -22.44 -56.05
CA SER A 220 -21.64 -22.97 -56.74
C SER A 220 -21.58 -24.39 -57.34
N GLY A 221 -21.39 -25.39 -56.49
CA GLY A 221 -21.42 -26.82 -56.80
C GLY A 221 -21.81 -27.64 -55.58
N LYS A 222 -22.52 -28.75 -55.78
CA LYS A 222 -22.82 -29.73 -54.73
C LYS A 222 -21.81 -30.87 -54.84
N MET A 223 -21.06 -31.12 -53.77
CA MET A 223 -20.21 -32.28 -53.65
C MET A 223 -20.92 -33.31 -52.76
N ALA A 224 -21.03 -34.54 -53.25
CA ALA A 224 -21.51 -35.66 -52.46
C ALA A 224 -20.43 -36.73 -52.46
N ILE A 225 -20.02 -37.15 -51.25
CA ILE A 225 -19.11 -38.26 -51.03
C ILE A 225 -19.96 -39.41 -50.50
N LYS A 226 -19.92 -40.55 -51.19
CA LYS A 226 -20.63 -41.76 -50.77
C LYS A 226 -19.62 -42.86 -50.49
N ASP A 227 -19.70 -43.39 -49.27
CA ASP A 227 -18.98 -44.58 -48.86
C ASP A 227 -19.82 -45.82 -49.23
N ASN A 228 -19.23 -46.74 -49.98
CA ASN A 228 -19.83 -48.03 -50.36
C ASN A 228 -19.08 -49.22 -49.74
N GLY A 229 -18.27 -49.01 -48.70
CA GLY A 229 -17.59 -50.06 -47.94
C GLY A 229 -16.18 -50.38 -48.45
N ASP A 230 -16.03 -50.67 -49.75
CA ASP A 230 -14.73 -51.09 -50.33
C ASP A 230 -14.06 -50.00 -51.20
N HIS A 231 -14.78 -48.96 -51.61
CA HIS A 231 -14.26 -47.82 -52.39
C HIS A 231 -15.02 -46.52 -52.06
N TRP A 232 -14.29 -45.40 -52.10
CA TRP A 232 -14.86 -44.05 -51.94
C TRP A 232 -15.27 -43.49 -53.31
N HIS A 233 -16.55 -43.15 -53.47
CA HIS A 233 -17.05 -42.49 -54.66
C HIS A 233 -17.34 -41.02 -54.37
N VAL A 234 -16.79 -40.13 -55.21
CA VAL A 234 -17.05 -38.70 -55.16
C VAL A 234 -17.76 -38.28 -56.45
N SER A 235 -18.94 -37.68 -56.27
CA SER A 235 -19.68 -37.03 -57.34
C SER A 235 -19.72 -35.52 -57.09
N ILE A 236 -19.21 -34.74 -58.03
CA ILE A 236 -19.26 -33.28 -57.98
C ILE A 236 -20.19 -32.81 -59.09
N THR A 237 -21.28 -32.14 -58.72
CA THR A 237 -22.22 -31.56 -59.69
C THR A 237 -22.09 -30.05 -59.69
N PHE A 238 -21.65 -29.49 -60.81
CA PHE A 238 -21.54 -28.04 -61.00
C PHE A 238 -22.86 -27.47 -61.51
N VAL A 239 -23.37 -26.39 -60.88
CA VAL A 239 -24.72 -25.89 -61.14
C VAL A 239 -24.80 -24.98 -62.38
N LYS A 240 -23.66 -24.47 -62.88
CA LYS A 240 -23.60 -23.63 -64.09
C LYS A 240 -22.78 -24.29 -65.19
N GLY A 241 -23.45 -24.78 -66.24
CA GLY A 241 -22.82 -25.27 -67.47
C GLY A 241 -23.18 -26.69 -67.91
N GLY A 242 -23.97 -27.45 -67.14
CA GLY A 242 -24.49 -28.75 -67.57
C GLY A 242 -23.47 -29.90 -67.67
N GLY A 243 -22.27 -29.73 -67.11
CA GLY A 243 -21.27 -30.81 -67.04
C GLY A 243 -21.37 -31.62 -65.76
N HIS A 244 -21.32 -32.95 -65.87
CA HIS A 244 -21.18 -33.87 -64.74
C HIS A 244 -19.73 -34.35 -64.68
N VAL A 245 -19.11 -34.27 -63.50
CA VAL A 245 -17.76 -34.82 -63.27
C VAL A 245 -17.89 -35.88 -62.17
N SER A 246 -17.49 -37.10 -62.48
CA SER A 246 -17.41 -38.18 -61.50
C SER A 246 -16.03 -38.80 -61.53
N GLY A 247 -15.51 -39.14 -60.37
CA GLY A 247 -14.18 -39.73 -60.23
C GLY A 247 -14.15 -40.77 -59.13
N ASN A 248 -13.08 -41.56 -59.16
CA ASN A 248 -12.73 -42.44 -58.06
C ASN A 248 -11.75 -41.71 -57.16
N VAL A 249 -11.93 -41.84 -55.85
CA VAL A 249 -10.99 -41.31 -54.87
C VAL A 249 -10.09 -42.44 -54.44
N ASP A 250 -8.80 -42.26 -54.69
CA ASP A 250 -7.78 -43.24 -54.32
C ASP A 250 -7.31 -43.01 -52.88
N LYS A 251 -7.32 -41.75 -52.40
CA LYS A 251 -6.94 -41.42 -51.04
C LYS A 251 -7.62 -40.14 -50.53
N PHE A 252 -8.12 -40.18 -49.30
CA PHE A 252 -8.61 -39.01 -48.57
C PHE A 252 -7.85 -38.86 -47.25
N SER A 253 -7.35 -37.66 -46.97
CA SER A 253 -6.68 -37.33 -45.71
C SER A 253 -7.61 -36.52 -44.82
N THR A 254 -8.01 -37.08 -43.68
CA THR A 254 -8.87 -36.37 -42.70
C THR A 254 -8.13 -35.29 -41.91
N ASP A 255 -6.80 -35.35 -41.91
CA ASP A 255 -5.96 -34.41 -41.17
C ASP A 255 -5.68 -33.13 -41.98
N THR A 256 -5.63 -33.25 -43.31
CA THR A 256 -5.34 -32.14 -44.24
C THR A 256 -6.53 -31.76 -45.14
N TRP A 257 -7.63 -32.52 -45.11
CA TRP A 257 -8.80 -32.38 -45.99
C TRP A 257 -8.49 -32.49 -47.49
N GLU A 258 -7.39 -33.17 -47.84
CA GLU A 258 -6.96 -33.34 -49.24
C GLU A 258 -7.60 -34.61 -49.85
N VAL A 259 -8.14 -34.46 -51.06
CA VAL A 259 -8.67 -35.57 -51.87
C VAL A 259 -7.75 -35.82 -53.05
N HIS A 260 -7.21 -37.03 -53.15
CA HIS A 260 -6.47 -37.51 -54.31
C HIS A 260 -7.32 -38.50 -55.10
N GLY A 261 -7.46 -38.26 -56.40
CA GLY A 261 -8.11 -39.21 -57.29
C GLY A 261 -8.11 -38.78 -58.74
N THR A 262 -8.56 -39.69 -59.59
CA THR A 262 -8.71 -39.44 -61.03
C THR A 262 -10.13 -38.96 -61.32
N LEU A 263 -10.25 -37.76 -61.89
CA LEU A 263 -11.55 -37.20 -62.30
C LEU A 263 -11.83 -37.51 -63.78
N TYR A 264 -13.06 -37.92 -64.08
CA TYR A 264 -13.56 -38.08 -65.44
C TYR A 264 -14.58 -36.99 -65.75
N SER A 265 -14.35 -36.27 -66.84
CA SER A 265 -15.31 -35.29 -67.37
C SER A 265 -16.15 -35.91 -68.48
N PHE A 266 -17.46 -35.66 -68.42
CA PHE A 266 -18.42 -36.06 -69.45
C PHE A 266 -18.95 -34.81 -70.15
N ASP A 267 -18.86 -34.79 -71.49
CA ASP A 267 -19.58 -33.77 -72.26
C ASP A 267 -21.07 -34.12 -72.38
N LEU A 268 -21.88 -33.16 -72.84
CA LEU A 268 -23.33 -33.32 -73.01
C LEU A 268 -23.73 -34.44 -74.00
N ASN A 269 -22.77 -35.03 -74.71
CA ASN A 269 -22.97 -36.11 -75.68
C ASN A 269 -22.39 -37.46 -75.19
N GLY A 270 -21.96 -37.54 -73.93
CA GLY A 270 -21.48 -38.78 -73.30
C GLY A 270 -20.12 -39.27 -73.79
N ARG A 271 -19.30 -38.42 -74.42
CA ARG A 271 -17.94 -38.82 -74.85
C ARG A 271 -16.94 -38.65 -73.72
N HIS A 272 -16.12 -39.67 -73.50
CA HIS A 272 -15.06 -39.69 -72.50
C HIS A 272 -13.87 -38.83 -72.92
N LYS A 273 -13.38 -37.96 -72.03
CA LYS A 273 -11.99 -37.50 -72.04
C LYS A 273 -11.19 -38.25 -70.97
N LYS A 274 -9.94 -38.60 -71.30
CA LYS A 274 -9.05 -39.38 -70.41
C LYS A 274 -8.80 -38.57 -69.13
N GLY A 275 -8.88 -39.24 -67.98
CA GLY A 275 -8.81 -38.59 -66.66
C GLY A 275 -7.43 -38.02 -66.35
N GLU A 276 -7.42 -36.91 -65.62
CA GLU A 276 -6.22 -36.30 -65.03
C GLU A 276 -6.23 -36.56 -63.53
N ASP A 277 -5.04 -36.72 -62.94
CA ASP A 277 -4.89 -36.80 -61.49
C ASP A 277 -5.06 -35.39 -60.91
N VAL A 278 -6.01 -35.23 -59.99
CA VAL A 278 -6.33 -33.94 -59.41
C VAL A 278 -6.20 -34.03 -57.89
N ILE A 279 -5.59 -32.99 -57.31
CA ILE A 279 -5.55 -32.75 -55.88
C ILE A 279 -6.51 -31.59 -55.62
N ILE A 280 -7.55 -31.85 -54.81
CA ILE A 280 -8.50 -30.81 -54.37
C ILE A 280 -8.24 -30.54 -52.90
N ASN A 281 -7.90 -29.27 -52.61
CA ASN A 281 -7.67 -28.75 -51.28
C ASN A 281 -8.72 -27.68 -50.95
N ASP A 282 -9.07 -27.54 -49.67
CA ASP A 282 -9.90 -26.44 -49.13
C ASP A 282 -9.05 -25.18 -48.88
#